data_AF-A0A8C5SGN0-F1
#
_entry.id   AF-A0A8C5SGN0-F1
#
_cell.length_a   1.000
_cell.length_b   1.000
_cell.length_c   1.000
_cell.angle_alpha   90.00
_cell.angle_beta   90.00
_cell.angle_gamma   90.00
#
_symmetry.space_group_name_H-M   'P 1'
#
loop_
_entity.id
_entity.type
_entity.pdbx_description
1 polymer ?
#
loop_
_entity_poly.entity_id
_entity_poly.type
_entity_poly.pdbx_seq_one_letter_code
_entity_poly.pdbx_strand_id
1 'polypeptide(L)'
;NRSQAAYLQKGGLKTVVLERRYIVGGAAVTEEIIPGFHFSRASYLLSLLRPQIYTELELKKHGLKVLRRDPYSFTPILEDSQGEKVPRSLLLGNNMADTQKQIAQFSLKDAQAFPKYEEFMNRLVTAIDPLLDICPMDVAALTQGSLRQRFRALVGLRALYHAGERQMALHL
;
A
#
# COMPACT_ATOMS: atom_id res chain seq x y z
N ASN A 1 -1.61 -12.83 -9.63
CA ASN A 1 -2.09 -13.71 -10.72
C ASN A 1 -2.61 -12.92 -11.93
N ARG A 2 -3.67 -12.10 -11.82
CA ARG A 2 -4.19 -11.35 -12.99
C ARG A 2 -3.24 -10.28 -13.53
N SER A 3 -2.64 -9.49 -12.64
CA SER A 3 -1.60 -8.51 -13.02
C SER A 3 -0.44 -9.21 -13.74
N GLN A 4 0.06 -10.31 -13.18
CA GLN A 4 1.12 -11.12 -13.80
C GLN A 4 0.73 -11.59 -15.20
N ALA A 5 -0.48 -12.11 -15.39
CA ALA A 5 -0.95 -12.55 -16.72
C ALA A 5 -1.00 -11.38 -17.73
N ALA A 6 -1.49 -10.21 -17.31
CA ALA A 6 -1.50 -9.01 -18.13
C ALA A 6 -0.07 -8.59 -18.54
N TYR A 7 0.89 -8.69 -17.62
CA TYR A 7 2.31 -8.42 -17.92
C TYR A 7 2.92 -9.45 -18.88
N LEU A 8 2.63 -10.74 -18.71
CA LEU A 8 3.11 -11.77 -19.63
C LEU A 8 2.57 -11.54 -21.05
N GLN A 9 1.29 -11.22 -21.17
CA GLN A 9 0.66 -10.88 -22.46
C GLN A 9 1.24 -9.60 -23.05
N LYS A 10 1.43 -8.55 -22.23
CA LYS A 10 2.10 -7.31 -22.66
C LYS A 10 3.54 -7.56 -23.15
N GLY A 11 4.21 -8.56 -22.57
CA GLY A 11 5.51 -9.06 -23.01
C GLY A 11 5.49 -9.94 -24.27
N GLY A 12 4.34 -10.10 -24.93
CA GLY A 12 4.18 -10.86 -26.17
C GLY A 12 3.95 -12.36 -26.00
N LEU A 13 3.78 -12.85 -24.76
CA LEU A 13 3.54 -14.27 -24.50
C LEU A 13 2.06 -14.62 -24.66
N LYS A 14 1.79 -15.76 -25.32
CA LYS A 14 0.45 -16.36 -25.35
C LYS A 14 0.10 -16.88 -23.95
N THR A 15 -0.69 -16.09 -23.23
CA THR A 15 -1.00 -16.35 -21.82
C THR A 15 -2.44 -16.83 -21.68
N VAL A 16 -2.65 -17.90 -20.92
CA VAL A 16 -3.98 -18.39 -20.53
C VAL A 16 -4.17 -18.22 -19.03
N VAL A 17 -5.33 -17.74 -18.61
CA VAL A 17 -5.72 -17.64 -17.21
C VAL A 17 -6.82 -18.64 -16.94
N LEU A 18 -6.57 -19.58 -16.04
CA LEU A 18 -7.55 -20.58 -15.62
C LEU A 18 -8.12 -20.18 -14.27
N GLU A 19 -9.43 -20.04 -14.20
CA GLU A 19 -10.19 -19.79 -12.97
C GLU A 19 -11.18 -20.93 -12.78
N ARG A 20 -11.22 -21.48 -11.56
CA ARG A 20 -12.11 -22.61 -11.23
C ARG A 20 -13.56 -22.14 -11.12
N ARG A 21 -13.76 -20.91 -10.65
CA ARG A 21 -15.09 -20.32 -10.46
C ARG A 21 -15.65 -19.81 -11.78
N TYR A 22 -16.97 -19.67 -11.83
CA TYR A 22 -17.69 -19.07 -12.96
C TYR A 22 -17.42 -17.55 -13.12
N ILE A 23 -16.80 -16.93 -12.11
CA ILE A 23 -16.49 -15.50 -12.08
C ILE A 23 -14.99 -15.29 -11.88
N VAL A 24 -14.42 -14.38 -12.66
CA VAL A 24 -13.01 -14.04 -12.60
C VAL A 24 -12.75 -13.03 -11.48
N GLY A 25 -12.02 -13.46 -10.45
CA GLY A 25 -11.30 -12.48 -9.63
C GLY A 25 -10.90 -12.83 -8.21
N GLY A 26 -11.17 -14.06 -7.76
CA GLY A 26 -10.72 -14.52 -6.45
C GLY A 26 -11.26 -13.65 -5.30
N ALA A 27 -10.38 -13.12 -4.46
CA ALA A 27 -10.73 -12.29 -3.30
C ALA A 27 -11.29 -10.90 -3.66
N ALA A 28 -11.06 -10.43 -4.89
CA ALA A 28 -11.42 -9.09 -5.35
C ALA A 28 -12.72 -9.07 -6.18
N VAL A 29 -13.52 -10.13 -6.11
CA VAL A 29 -14.87 -10.12 -6.69
C VAL A 29 -15.86 -9.53 -5.69
N THR A 30 -16.83 -8.82 -6.25
CA THR A 30 -18.01 -8.37 -5.54
C THR A 30 -19.17 -9.28 -5.95
N GLU A 31 -19.89 -9.81 -4.97
CA GLU A 31 -20.97 -10.77 -5.20
C GLU A 31 -22.22 -10.35 -4.42
N GLU A 32 -23.38 -10.66 -4.99
CA GLU A 32 -24.67 -10.51 -4.32
C GLU A 32 -24.96 -11.77 -3.48
N ILE A 33 -24.65 -11.69 -2.19
CA ILE A 33 -24.91 -12.78 -1.24
C ILE A 33 -26.35 -12.70 -0.71
N ILE A 34 -26.87 -11.47 -0.60
CA ILE A 34 -28.23 -11.16 -0.16
C ILE A 34 -28.88 -10.31 -1.26
N PRO A 35 -30.10 -10.62 -1.72
CA PRO A 35 -30.77 -9.85 -2.76
C PRO A 35 -30.81 -8.35 -2.47
N GLY A 36 -30.38 -7.54 -3.44
CA GLY A 36 -30.24 -6.08 -3.34
C GLY A 36 -28.90 -5.60 -2.77
N PHE A 37 -28.04 -6.49 -2.25
CA PHE A 37 -26.81 -6.11 -1.55
C PHE A 37 -25.56 -6.79 -2.12
N HIS A 38 -24.55 -5.98 -2.37
CA HIS A 38 -23.28 -6.41 -2.93
C HIS A 38 -22.18 -6.41 -1.88
N PHE A 39 -21.43 -7.50 -1.79
CA PHE A 39 -20.38 -7.70 -0.80
C PHE A 39 -19.06 -8.03 -1.48
N SER A 40 -17.97 -7.39 -1.03
CA SER A 40 -16.62 -7.84 -1.37
C SER A 40 -16.29 -9.09 -0.54
N ARG A 41 -15.74 -10.12 -1.19
CA ARG A 41 -15.46 -11.40 -0.52
C ARG A 41 -14.32 -11.36 0.48
N ALA A 42 -13.22 -10.68 0.16
CA ALA A 42 -12.03 -10.62 1.02
C ALA A 42 -11.03 -9.49 0.66
N SER A 43 -11.33 -8.63 -0.31
CA SER A 43 -10.43 -7.56 -0.74
C SER A 43 -11.24 -6.31 -1.10
N TYR A 44 -11.53 -5.51 -0.08
CA TYR A 44 -12.30 -4.27 -0.19
C TYR A 44 -11.42 -3.01 -0.17
N LEU A 45 -10.14 -3.15 0.19
CA LEU A 45 -9.14 -2.09 0.12
C LEU A 45 -8.15 -2.39 -1.01
N LEU A 46 -7.79 -1.33 -1.73
CA LEU A 46 -6.78 -1.35 -2.78
C LEU A 46 -5.41 -0.85 -2.30
N SER A 47 -5.12 -0.96 -1.00
CA SER A 47 -3.94 -0.34 -0.36
C SER A 47 -2.61 -0.93 -0.81
N LEU A 48 -2.58 -2.21 -1.19
CA LEU A 48 -1.35 -2.92 -1.58
C LEU A 48 -1.11 -2.93 -3.09
N LEU A 49 -2.01 -2.34 -3.90
CA LEU A 49 -1.78 -2.25 -5.34
C LEU A 49 -0.70 -1.19 -5.61
N ARG A 50 0.43 -1.62 -6.16
CA ARG A 50 1.53 -0.72 -6.51
C ARG A 50 1.11 0.30 -7.60
N PRO A 51 1.39 1.60 -7.44
CA PRO A 51 1.06 2.63 -8.42
C PRO A 51 1.65 2.38 -9.83
N GLN A 52 2.78 1.69 -9.90
CA GLN A 52 3.43 1.29 -11.15
C GLN A 52 2.52 0.35 -11.95
N ILE A 53 1.93 -0.66 -11.30
CA ILE A 53 1.00 -1.61 -11.95
C ILE A 53 -0.24 -0.89 -12.46
N TYR A 54 -0.77 0.05 -11.66
CA TYR A 54 -1.90 0.87 -12.05
C TYR A 54 -1.62 1.66 -13.34
N THR A 55 -0.42 2.22 -13.45
CA THR A 55 -0.01 3.07 -14.58
C THR A 55 0.35 2.24 -15.81
N GLU A 56 1.18 1.22 -15.65
CA GLU A 56 1.71 0.40 -16.75
C GLU A 56 0.64 -0.46 -17.44
N LEU A 57 -0.38 -0.89 -16.70
CA LEU A 57 -1.53 -1.61 -17.24
C LEU A 57 -2.69 -0.69 -17.62
N GLU A 58 -2.48 0.64 -17.54
CA GLU A 58 -3.47 1.66 -17.93
C GLU A 58 -4.86 1.45 -17.30
N LEU A 59 -4.91 0.97 -16.06
CA LEU A 59 -6.15 0.46 -15.45
C LEU A 59 -7.29 1.49 -15.42
N LYS A 60 -6.95 2.78 -15.33
CA LYS A 60 -7.91 3.88 -15.41
C LYS A 60 -8.67 3.89 -16.75
N LYS A 61 -7.96 3.66 -17.87
CA LYS A 61 -8.59 3.56 -19.21
C LYS A 61 -9.50 2.34 -19.31
N HIS A 62 -9.18 1.29 -18.55
CA HIS A 62 -9.99 0.08 -18.42
C HIS A 62 -11.08 0.18 -17.34
N GLY A 63 -11.40 1.38 -16.85
CA GLY A 63 -12.55 1.64 -15.99
C GLY A 63 -12.29 1.56 -14.48
N LEU A 64 -11.04 1.37 -14.04
CA LEU A 64 -10.72 1.43 -12.61
C LEU A 64 -10.95 2.84 -12.05
N LYS A 65 -11.84 2.94 -11.06
CA LYS A 65 -12.08 4.15 -10.27
C LYS A 65 -11.62 3.91 -8.84
N VAL A 66 -10.72 4.75 -8.35
CA VAL A 66 -10.23 4.69 -6.97
C VAL A 66 -10.97 5.73 -6.15
N LEU A 67 -11.73 5.26 -5.17
CA LEU A 67 -12.40 6.12 -4.19
C LEU A 67 -11.47 6.27 -3.00
N ARG A 68 -11.11 7.52 -2.68
CA ARG A 68 -10.30 7.83 -1.51
C ARG A 68 -11.15 7.68 -0.26
N ARG A 69 -10.59 7.02 0.75
CA ARG A 69 -11.21 6.85 2.05
C ARG A 69 -10.61 7.86 3.01
N ASP A 70 -11.43 8.83 3.42
CA ASP A 70 -11.10 9.82 4.43
C ASP A 70 -12.38 10.09 5.23
N PRO A 71 -12.41 9.80 6.55
CA PRO A 71 -11.32 9.29 7.39
C PRO A 71 -10.91 7.85 7.06
N TYR A 72 -9.62 7.55 7.22
CA TYR A 72 -9.03 6.24 6.93
C TYR A 72 -8.95 5.32 8.16
N SER A 73 -9.38 5.74 9.34
CA SER A 73 -9.49 4.79 10.46
C SER A 73 -10.60 5.20 11.39
N PHE A 74 -11.30 4.19 11.88
CA PHE A 74 -12.27 4.34 12.96
C PHE A 74 -12.07 3.18 13.93
N THR A 75 -11.71 3.52 15.16
CA THR A 75 -11.53 2.55 16.25
C THR A 75 -12.52 2.89 17.35
N PRO A 76 -13.62 2.13 17.50
CA PRO A 76 -14.55 2.32 18.61
C PRO A 76 -13.89 1.85 19.92
N ILE A 77 -14.18 2.54 21.02
CA ILE A 77 -13.76 2.12 22.34
C ILE A 77 -14.96 1.49 23.04
N LEU A 78 -14.75 0.30 23.61
CA LEU A 78 -15.75 -0.32 24.46
C LEU A 78 -15.72 0.39 25.82
N GLU A 79 -16.70 1.25 26.06
CA GLU A 79 -16.90 1.93 27.34
C GLU A 79 -18.29 1.57 27.88
N ASP A 80 -18.38 1.31 29.19
CA ASP A 80 -19.65 1.06 29.84
C ASP A 80 -20.53 2.31 29.71
N SER A 81 -21.62 2.18 28.95
CA SER A 81 -22.60 3.25 28.73
C SER A 81 -23.52 3.44 29.96
N GLN A 82 -22.95 3.41 31.16
CA GLN A 82 -23.67 3.75 32.40
C GLN A 82 -23.77 5.28 32.50
N GLY A 83 -24.64 5.88 31.68
CA GLY A 83 -24.97 7.30 31.68
C GLY A 83 -25.24 7.87 30.28
N GLU A 84 -25.66 9.13 30.21
CA GLU A 84 -25.95 9.88 28.96
C GLU A 84 -24.69 10.23 28.13
N LYS A 85 -23.50 9.75 28.51
CA LYS A 85 -22.26 10.09 27.80
C LYS A 85 -22.11 9.26 26.53
N VAL A 86 -21.88 9.95 25.42
CA VAL A 86 -21.48 9.33 24.15
C VAL A 86 -20.12 8.63 24.34
N PRO A 87 -20.00 7.34 23.99
CA PRO A 87 -18.75 6.60 24.12
C PRO A 87 -17.67 7.21 23.21
N ARG A 88 -16.42 7.18 23.68
CA ARG A 88 -15.29 7.71 22.91
C ARG A 88 -14.96 6.81 21.72
N SER A 89 -14.31 7.40 20.73
CA SER A 89 -13.80 6.70 19.55
C SER A 89 -12.55 7.41 19.03
N LEU A 90 -11.73 6.69 18.27
CA LEU A 90 -10.59 7.28 17.58
C LEU A 90 -10.85 7.29 16.08
N LEU A 91 -11.08 8.48 15.53
CA LEU A 91 -11.21 8.70 14.09
C LEU A 91 -9.92 9.32 13.54
N LEU A 92 -9.26 8.67 12.59
CA LEU A 92 -8.03 9.17 11.96
C LEU A 92 -8.28 9.46 10.48
N GLY A 93 -7.84 10.63 10.02
CA GLY A 93 -8.02 11.09 8.65
C GLY A 93 -6.86 11.95 8.18
N ASN A 94 -7.01 12.54 6.99
CA ASN A 94 -5.93 13.33 6.38
C ASN A 94 -5.79 14.73 6.99
N ASN A 95 -6.79 15.21 7.74
CA ASN A 95 -6.72 16.48 8.44
C ASN A 95 -6.00 16.32 9.78
N MET A 96 -4.80 16.89 9.90
CA MET A 96 -3.98 16.83 11.11
C MET A 96 -4.69 17.41 12.33
N ALA A 97 -5.33 18.57 12.21
CA ALA A 97 -5.99 19.24 13.33
C ALA A 97 -7.15 18.41 13.88
N ASP A 98 -7.95 17.79 13.00
CA ASP A 98 -9.05 16.94 13.42
C ASP A 98 -8.56 15.62 14.04
N THR A 99 -7.49 15.04 13.47
CA THR A 99 -6.82 13.87 14.06
C THR A 99 -6.27 14.19 15.46
N GLN A 100 -5.62 15.34 15.67
CA GLN A 100 -5.14 15.75 16.98
C GLN A 100 -6.28 15.93 17.99
N LYS A 101 -7.43 16.49 17.58
CA LYS A 101 -8.63 16.59 18.44
C LYS A 101 -9.14 15.21 18.86
N GLN A 102 -9.11 14.22 17.96
CA GLN A 102 -9.53 12.85 18.26
C GLN A 102 -8.57 12.18 19.24
N ILE A 103 -7.25 12.34 19.06
CA ILE A 103 -6.23 11.81 19.98
C ILE A 103 -6.31 12.50 21.35
N ALA A 104 -6.59 13.80 21.39
CA ALA A 104 -6.69 14.60 22.61
C ALA A 104 -7.77 14.12 23.59
N GLN A 105 -8.79 13.39 23.11
CA GLN A 105 -9.80 12.74 23.96
C GLN A 105 -9.20 11.66 24.88
N PHE A 106 -8.01 11.16 24.53
CA PHE A 106 -7.26 10.13 25.26
C PHE A 106 -6.00 10.70 25.91
N SER A 107 -5.27 11.56 25.19
CA SER A 107 -4.00 12.14 25.65
C SER A 107 -3.67 13.44 24.92
N LEU A 108 -3.64 14.56 25.65
CA LEU A 108 -3.19 15.85 25.13
C LEU A 108 -1.71 15.83 24.73
N LYS A 109 -0.88 15.11 25.48
CA LYS A 109 0.55 14.96 25.21
C LYS A 109 0.78 14.28 23.86
N ASP A 110 0.07 13.20 23.60
CA ASP A 110 0.23 12.44 22.36
C ASP A 110 -0.34 13.21 21.17
N ALA A 111 -1.45 13.92 21.36
CA ALA A 111 -1.99 14.82 20.33
C ALA A 111 -0.95 15.87 19.91
N GLN A 112 -0.21 16.46 20.85
CA GLN A 112 0.85 17.44 20.55
C GLN A 112 2.08 16.80 19.90
N ALA A 113 2.42 15.55 20.23
CA ALA A 113 3.56 14.83 19.67
C ALA A 113 3.30 14.24 18.28
N PHE A 114 2.03 13.96 17.94
CA PHE A 114 1.62 13.24 16.74
C PHE A 114 2.18 13.82 15.43
N PRO A 115 2.20 15.15 15.19
CA PRO A 115 2.78 15.69 13.95
C PRO A 115 4.27 15.32 13.76
N LYS A 116 5.05 15.32 14.84
CA LYS A 116 6.47 14.93 14.80
C LYS A 116 6.64 13.45 14.52
N TYR A 117 5.74 12.62 15.06
CA TYR A 117 5.71 11.19 14.78
C TYR A 117 5.39 10.92 13.29
N GLU A 118 4.39 11.59 12.73
CA GLU A 118 4.04 11.47 11.31
C GLU A 118 5.18 11.91 10.40
N GLU A 119 5.87 13.01 10.73
CA GLU A 119 7.06 13.44 10.00
C GLU A 119 8.18 12.39 10.02
N PHE A 120 8.44 11.80 11.20
CA PHE A 120 9.41 10.72 11.34
C PHE A 120 9.03 9.49 10.50
N MET A 121 7.77 9.05 10.56
CA MET A 121 7.28 7.93 9.76
C MET A 121 7.39 8.22 8.26
N ASN A 122 7.04 9.42 7.81
CA ASN A 122 7.18 9.82 6.42
C ASN A 122 8.64 9.76 5.95
N ARG A 123 9.60 10.18 6.77
CA ARG A 123 11.02 10.06 6.43
C ARG A 123 11.45 8.59 6.24
N LEU A 124 10.98 7.69 7.10
CA LEU A 124 11.25 6.25 6.96
C LEU A 124 10.62 5.69 5.68
N VAL A 125 9.36 6.03 5.40
CA VAL A 125 8.65 5.60 4.19
C VAL A 125 9.38 6.08 2.95
N THR A 126 9.76 7.36 2.87
CA THR A 126 10.52 7.92 1.74
C THR A 126 11.85 7.21 1.51
N ALA A 127 12.51 6.72 2.57
CA ALA A 127 13.75 5.96 2.46
C ALA A 127 13.54 4.52 1.96
N ILE A 128 12.42 3.88 2.33
CA ILE A 128 12.16 2.48 2.03
C ILE A 128 11.42 2.31 0.69
N ASP A 129 10.52 3.22 0.34
CA ASP A 129 9.62 3.10 -0.82
C ASP A 129 10.36 2.77 -2.14
N PRO A 130 11.49 3.43 -2.48
CA PRO A 130 12.23 3.08 -3.69
C PRO A 130 12.79 1.65 -3.69
N LEU A 131 13.11 1.10 -2.52
CA LEU A 131 13.69 -0.23 -2.38
C LEU A 131 12.68 -1.34 -2.71
N LEU A 132 11.38 -1.05 -2.56
CA LEU A 132 10.32 -2.03 -2.76
C LEU A 132 10.11 -2.39 -4.24
N ASP A 133 10.61 -1.58 -5.19
CA ASP A 133 10.51 -1.84 -6.64
C ASP A 133 11.82 -2.33 -7.27
N ILE A 134 12.91 -2.33 -6.50
CA ILE A 134 14.22 -2.73 -6.98
C ILE A 134 14.34 -4.25 -6.88
N CYS A 135 14.92 -4.87 -7.92
CA CYS A 135 15.29 -6.28 -7.86
C CYS A 135 16.25 -6.50 -6.68
N PRO A 136 15.90 -7.37 -5.70
CA PRO A 136 16.74 -7.58 -4.54
C PRO A 136 18.12 -8.09 -4.98
N MET A 137 19.15 -7.60 -4.31
CA MET A 137 20.52 -8.04 -4.58
C MET A 137 20.67 -9.52 -4.22
N ASP A 138 21.29 -10.28 -5.12
CA ASP A 138 21.74 -11.63 -4.82
C ASP A 138 22.99 -11.58 -3.92
N VAL A 139 22.75 -11.58 -2.61
CA VAL A 139 23.80 -11.51 -1.58
C VAL A 139 24.71 -12.73 -1.65
N ALA A 140 24.18 -13.91 -1.99
CA ALA A 140 24.96 -15.14 -2.08
C ALA A 140 25.93 -15.09 -3.27
N ALA A 141 25.48 -14.57 -4.42
CA ALA A 141 26.35 -14.34 -5.57
C ALA A 141 27.46 -13.31 -5.28
N LEU A 142 27.22 -12.34 -4.39
CA LEU A 142 28.21 -11.35 -3.99
C LEU A 142 29.31 -11.94 -3.10
N THR A 143 28.94 -12.80 -2.14
CA THR A 143 29.88 -13.35 -1.15
C THR A 143 30.57 -14.63 -1.61
N GLN A 144 29.86 -15.49 -2.34
CA GLN A 144 30.31 -16.84 -2.70
C GLN A 144 30.41 -17.04 -4.21
N GLY A 145 29.91 -16.12 -5.03
CA GLY A 145 29.93 -16.25 -6.49
C GLY A 145 31.31 -15.98 -7.09
N SER A 146 31.48 -16.42 -8.34
CA SER A 146 32.62 -16.10 -9.20
C SER A 146 32.75 -14.58 -9.44
N LEU A 147 33.94 -14.10 -9.81
CA LEU A 147 34.18 -12.67 -10.09
C LEU A 147 33.16 -12.06 -11.07
N ARG A 148 32.72 -12.83 -12.08
CA ARG A 148 31.67 -12.40 -13.03
C ARG A 148 30.29 -12.28 -12.37
N GLN A 149 29.93 -13.21 -11.48
CA GLN A 149 28.67 -13.16 -10.73
C GLN A 149 28.66 -11.99 -9.75
N ARG A 150 29.79 -11.73 -9.06
CA ARG A 150 29.96 -10.56 -8.19
C ARG A 150 29.79 -9.26 -8.97
N PHE A 151 30.40 -9.14 -10.14
CA PHE A 151 30.26 -7.95 -10.98
C PHE A 151 28.81 -7.72 -11.44
N ARG A 152 28.06 -8.78 -11.79
CA ARG A 152 26.62 -8.66 -12.08
C ARG A 152 25.80 -8.28 -10.86
N ALA A 153 26.11 -8.82 -9.68
CA ALA A 153 25.43 -8.46 -8.43
C ALA A 153 25.67 -6.98 -8.03
N LEU A 154 26.85 -6.43 -8.36
CA LEU A 154 27.15 -5.00 -8.18
C LEU A 154 26.29 -4.09 -9.07
N VAL A 155 25.75 -4.56 -10.20
CA VAL A 155 24.80 -3.77 -11.02
C VAL A 155 23.53 -3.44 -10.22
N GLY A 156 23.15 -4.29 -9.26
CA GLY A 156 22.05 -4.03 -8.32
C GLY A 156 22.31 -2.85 -7.36
N LEU A 157 23.58 -2.52 -7.07
CA LEU A 157 23.92 -1.32 -6.29
C LEU A 157 23.59 -0.02 -7.02
N ARG A 158 23.58 -0.03 -8.36
CA ARG A 158 23.25 1.16 -9.15
C ARG A 158 21.80 1.59 -8.92
N ALA A 159 20.90 0.63 -8.70
CA ALA A 159 19.52 0.91 -8.36
C ALA A 159 19.38 1.51 -6.95
N LEU A 160 20.18 1.05 -5.98
CA LEU A 160 20.26 1.64 -4.63
C LEU A 160 20.82 3.06 -4.66
N TYR A 161 21.84 3.30 -5.49
CA TYR A 161 22.41 4.64 -5.69
C TYR A 161 21.40 5.61 -6.30
N HIS A 162 20.66 5.20 -7.35
CA HIS A 162 19.61 6.02 -7.95
C HIS A 162 18.40 6.24 -7.03
N ALA A 163 18.09 5.28 -6.15
CA ALA A 163 17.11 5.48 -5.08
C ALA A 163 17.55 6.57 -4.10
N GLY A 164 18.81 6.56 -3.68
CA GLY A 164 19.39 7.60 -2.83
C GLY A 164 19.42 8.99 -3.48
N GLU A 165 19.74 9.08 -4.78
CA GLU A 165 19.74 10.35 -5.52
C GLU A 165 18.34 10.96 -5.68
N ARG A 166 17.31 10.14 -5.94
CA ARG A 166 15.91 10.62 -6.00
C ARG A 166 15.44 11.18 -4.66
N GLN A 167 15.92 10.61 -3.56
CA GLN A 167 15.61 11.10 -2.22
C GLN A 167 16.28 12.46 -1.93
N MET A 168 17.48 12.72 -2.45
CA MET A 168 18.11 14.05 -2.36
C MET A 168 17.44 15.10 -3.26
N ALA A 169 16.98 14.71 -4.46
CA ALA A 169 16.32 15.62 -5.40
C ALA A 169 14.91 16.07 -4.96
N LEU A 170 14.25 15.34 -4.05
CA LEU A 170 12.95 15.73 -3.45
C LEU A 170 13.11 16.69 -2.26
N HIS A 171 14.35 16.92 -1.78
CA HIS A 171 14.68 17.80 -0.67
C HIS A 171 15.40 19.11 -1.10
N LEU A 172 15.49 19.37 -2.42
CA LEU A 172 15.92 20.64 -3.03
C LEU A 172 14.74 21.32 -3.71
#